data_AF-A0A4U8YP15-F1
#
_entry.id   AF-A0A4U8YP15-F1
#
_cell.length_a   1.000
_cell.length_b   1.000
_cell.length_c   1.000
_cell.angle_alpha   90.00
_cell.angle_beta   90.00
_cell.angle_gamma   90.00
#
_symmetry.space_group_name_H-M   'P 1'
#
loop_
_entity.id
_entity.type
_entity.pdbx_description
1 polymer ?
#
loop_
_entity_poly.entity_id
_entity_poly.type
_entity_poly.pdbx_seq_one_letter_code
_entity_poly.pdbx_strand_id
1 'polypeptide(L)'
;MHFGGIHFFASLLLLAGCVGVTLGMLYLGYLTILLLRTVLYKARYSIAEKNWIQGAGPAPDEVVSPPSWSYRNPQLAKKLMIGCTVFLSLIYVYQRSQWMRDDNSYYEAKEYWVAGQVVNSHRMVIGQYLHPENPLNYPYTLLLRAIYKMGVTYLPKNDGERYVWKNQWFLYHYTRKKDRPYFVTSYRYEPKMVALLDSCWSSLQGMASNEYQDKRMIRLYALGYPNLASYYSILQSHYTGKLFGGGTLRRKDPGLMGKLYELFVWLDNVESVWAENGYEDEVKGRYSWVPACRQEALMNILQNLTLSLVITGEFRCDHPLVERLYEEYLNSMSEDPERNPFLQYKDRNRKQAKLLYKSALYGSIGSSGHYLLRHICERDFPEEQYVVVSKQDHFCFFESKDDVEFVYRDELKNILEEAR
;
A
#
# COMPACT_ATOMS: atom_id res chain seq x y z
N MET A 1 27.39 19.35 -9.63
CA MET A 1 27.44 17.86 -9.62
C MET A 1 28.69 17.38 -8.89
N HIS A 2 28.52 16.88 -7.67
CA HIS A 2 29.59 16.15 -6.98
C HIS A 2 29.62 14.67 -7.41
N PHE A 3 30.83 14.12 -7.55
CA PHE A 3 31.04 12.67 -7.60
C PHE A 3 31.26 12.19 -6.16
N GLY A 4 30.42 11.28 -5.65
CA GLY A 4 30.46 10.81 -4.25
C GLY A 4 31.63 9.89 -3.92
N GLY A 5 32.82 10.14 -4.46
CA GLY A 5 34.03 9.35 -4.26
C GLY A 5 33.79 7.85 -4.48
N ILE A 6 34.15 7.05 -3.47
CA ILE A 6 33.97 5.59 -3.49
C ILE A 6 32.49 5.16 -3.50
N HIS A 7 31.57 5.99 -2.99
CA HIS A 7 30.14 5.68 -2.95
C HIS A 7 29.49 5.71 -4.34
N PHE A 8 30.00 6.53 -5.27
CA PHE A 8 29.61 6.48 -6.68
C PHE A 8 29.96 5.12 -7.31
N PHE A 9 31.18 4.62 -7.10
CA PHE A 9 31.59 3.31 -7.60
C PHE A 9 30.82 2.16 -6.92
N ALA A 10 30.54 2.27 -5.62
CA ALA A 10 29.66 1.32 -4.93
C ALA A 10 28.23 1.33 -5.52
N SER A 11 27.68 2.51 -5.82
CA SER A 11 26.38 2.69 -6.47
C SER A 11 26.34 2.04 -7.87
N LEU A 12 27.42 2.20 -8.66
CA LEU A 12 27.56 1.51 -9.96
C LEU A 12 27.70 -0.01 -9.83
N LEU A 13 28.39 -0.52 -8.81
CA LEU A 13 28.47 -1.97 -8.54
C LEU A 13 27.11 -2.54 -8.10
N LEU A 14 26.33 -1.78 -7.33
CA LEU A 14 24.97 -2.15 -6.92
C LEU A 14 23.98 -2.09 -8.11
N LEU A 15 24.17 -1.14 -9.04
CA LEU A 15 23.46 -1.10 -10.33
C LEU A 15 23.82 -2.32 -11.20
N ALA A 16 25.10 -2.67 -11.31
CA ALA A 16 25.55 -3.87 -12.02
C ALA A 16 24.97 -5.16 -11.37
N GLY A 17 24.87 -5.20 -10.04
CA GLY A 17 24.14 -6.24 -9.31
C GLY A 17 22.65 -6.31 -9.66
N CYS A 18 21.98 -5.16 -9.77
CA CYS A 18 20.58 -5.09 -10.22
C CYS A 18 20.41 -5.62 -11.65
N VAL A 19 21.30 -5.23 -12.57
CA VAL A 19 21.32 -5.75 -13.94
C VAL A 19 21.53 -7.27 -13.91
N GLY A 20 22.55 -7.76 -13.20
CA GLY A 20 22.84 -9.19 -13.08
C GLY A 20 21.65 -10.02 -12.56
N VAL A 21 20.97 -9.54 -11.51
CA VAL A 21 19.72 -10.15 -11.02
C VAL A 21 18.65 -10.13 -12.10
N THR A 22 18.40 -8.99 -12.76
CA THR A 22 17.40 -8.90 -13.83
C THR A 22 17.68 -9.86 -15.00
N LEU A 23 18.93 -9.94 -15.47
CA LEU A 23 19.30 -10.85 -16.57
C LEU A 23 19.18 -12.32 -16.14
N GLY A 24 19.55 -12.65 -14.90
CA GLY A 24 19.37 -13.99 -14.33
C GLY A 24 17.89 -14.38 -14.24
N MET A 25 17.02 -13.49 -13.76
CA MET A 25 15.58 -13.74 -13.67
C MET A 25 14.92 -13.91 -15.05
N LEU A 26 15.32 -13.09 -16.04
CA LEU A 26 14.86 -13.23 -17.43
C LEU A 26 15.33 -14.56 -18.06
N TYR A 27 16.57 -14.97 -17.80
CA TYR A 27 17.11 -16.25 -18.27
C TYR A 27 16.41 -17.46 -17.63
N LEU A 28 16.14 -17.42 -16.32
CA LEU A 28 15.35 -18.44 -15.63
C LEU A 28 13.91 -18.52 -16.15
N GLY A 29 13.27 -17.38 -16.43
CA GLY A 29 11.95 -17.33 -17.07
C GLY A 29 11.97 -17.95 -18.47
N TYR A 30 12.99 -17.65 -19.27
CA TYR A 30 13.19 -18.24 -20.59
C TYR A 30 13.39 -19.77 -20.54
N LEU A 31 14.23 -20.27 -19.62
CA LEU A 31 14.41 -21.71 -19.40
C LEU A 31 13.09 -22.38 -18.95
N THR A 32 12.33 -21.73 -18.09
CA THR A 32 11.01 -22.22 -17.63
C THR A 32 10.03 -22.35 -18.80
N ILE A 33 10.02 -21.40 -19.74
CA ILE A 33 9.18 -21.48 -20.95
C ILE A 33 9.61 -22.65 -21.85
N LEU A 34 10.91 -22.90 -22.02
CA LEU A 34 11.39 -24.08 -22.77
C LEU A 34 11.01 -25.40 -22.10
N LEU A 35 11.11 -25.48 -20.77
CA LEU A 35 10.73 -26.68 -20.01
C LEU A 35 9.21 -26.92 -20.12
N LEU A 36 8.38 -25.90 -19.93
CA LEU A 36 6.93 -26.00 -20.10
C LEU A 36 6.53 -26.45 -21.51
N ARG A 37 7.19 -25.92 -22.57
CA ARG A 37 6.98 -26.40 -23.95
C ARG A 37 7.36 -27.87 -24.12
N THR A 38 8.44 -28.32 -23.48
CA THR A 38 8.89 -29.73 -23.52
C THR A 38 7.93 -30.67 -22.78
N VAL A 39 7.38 -30.24 -21.64
CA VAL A 39 6.36 -31.01 -20.89
C VAL A 39 5.04 -31.07 -21.67
N LEU A 40 4.57 -29.95 -22.20
CA LEU A 40 3.35 -29.90 -23.02
C LEU A 40 3.48 -30.72 -24.31
N TYR A 41 4.66 -30.73 -24.93
CA TYR A 41 4.97 -31.62 -26.05
C TYR A 41 4.82 -33.10 -25.65
N LYS A 42 5.51 -33.54 -24.59
CA LYS A 42 5.45 -34.94 -24.13
C LYS A 42 4.03 -35.37 -23.76
N ALA A 43 3.26 -34.50 -23.11
CA ALA A 43 1.86 -34.77 -22.78
C ALA A 43 0.99 -34.94 -24.04
N ARG A 44 1.11 -34.06 -25.04
CA ARG A 44 0.39 -34.18 -26.31
C ARG A 44 0.82 -35.41 -27.10
N TYR A 45 2.11 -35.69 -27.16
CA TYR A 45 2.68 -36.85 -27.84
C TYR A 45 2.13 -38.15 -27.26
N SER A 46 2.14 -38.32 -25.93
CA SER A 46 1.61 -39.51 -25.26
C SER A 46 0.09 -39.70 -25.46
N ILE A 47 -0.68 -38.61 -25.59
CA ILE A 47 -2.11 -38.67 -25.96
C ILE A 47 -2.27 -39.13 -27.41
N ALA A 48 -1.50 -38.59 -28.35
CA ALA A 48 -1.52 -39.00 -29.75
C ALA A 48 -1.09 -40.47 -29.92
N GLU A 49 -0.03 -40.89 -29.22
CA GLU A 49 0.49 -42.26 -29.17
C GLU A 49 -0.56 -43.25 -28.68
N LYS A 50 -1.26 -42.91 -27.58
CA LYS A 50 -2.36 -43.74 -27.08
C LYS A 50 -3.52 -43.85 -28.09
N ASN A 51 -3.90 -42.75 -28.73
CA ASN A 51 -4.97 -42.76 -29.73
C ASN A 51 -4.57 -43.57 -30.98
N TRP A 52 -3.32 -43.46 -31.43
CA TRP A 52 -2.75 -44.20 -32.56
C TRP A 52 -2.70 -45.71 -32.28
N ILE A 53 -2.23 -46.12 -31.10
CA ILE A 53 -2.24 -47.52 -30.64
C ILE A 53 -3.66 -48.09 -30.55
N GLN A 54 -4.66 -47.25 -30.28
CA GLN A 54 -6.08 -47.62 -30.28
C GLN A 54 -6.75 -47.58 -31.67
N GLY A 55 -6.00 -47.31 -32.74
CA GLY A 55 -6.54 -47.17 -34.11
C GLY A 55 -7.43 -45.94 -34.31
N ALA A 56 -7.40 -44.98 -33.38
CA ALA A 56 -8.33 -43.84 -33.29
C ALA A 56 -7.69 -42.50 -33.73
N GLY A 57 -6.53 -42.53 -34.40
CA GLY A 57 -5.86 -41.32 -34.88
C GLY A 57 -4.59 -41.57 -35.72
N PRO A 58 -4.05 -40.50 -36.33
CA PRO A 58 -2.78 -40.50 -37.07
C PRO A 58 -1.58 -40.76 -36.16
N ALA A 59 -0.40 -40.99 -36.75
CA ALA A 59 0.83 -41.25 -35.99
C ALA A 59 1.29 -40.00 -35.21
N PRO A 60 1.93 -40.14 -34.03
CA PRO A 60 2.22 -39.00 -33.15
C PRO A 60 3.05 -37.89 -33.79
N ASP A 61 4.04 -38.24 -34.61
CA ASP A 61 4.93 -37.30 -35.31
C ASP A 61 4.19 -36.47 -36.40
N GLU A 62 3.06 -36.97 -36.92
CA GLU A 62 2.25 -36.27 -37.93
C GLU A 62 1.43 -35.13 -37.33
N VAL A 63 1.08 -35.23 -36.04
CA VAL A 63 0.21 -34.27 -35.32
C VAL A 63 0.91 -33.50 -34.20
N VAL A 64 2.09 -33.92 -33.74
CA VAL A 64 2.83 -33.26 -32.65
C VAL A 64 4.30 -33.09 -33.00
N SER A 65 4.68 -31.92 -33.52
CA SER A 65 6.09 -31.59 -33.80
C SER A 65 6.88 -31.30 -32.51
N PRO A 66 8.13 -31.78 -32.38
CA PRO A 66 8.98 -31.50 -31.22
C PRO A 66 9.32 -30.01 -31.09
N PRO A 67 9.43 -29.47 -29.86
CA PRO A 67 9.82 -28.07 -29.64
C PRO A 67 11.26 -27.87 -30.10
N SER A 68 11.43 -27.26 -31.26
CA SER A 68 12.74 -27.17 -31.91
C SER A 68 13.75 -26.42 -31.03
N TRP A 69 14.96 -26.97 -30.91
CA TRP A 69 16.03 -26.31 -30.15
C TRP A 69 16.49 -24.99 -30.82
N SER A 70 16.10 -24.74 -32.07
CA SER A 70 16.23 -23.44 -32.76
C SER A 70 15.39 -22.31 -32.14
N TYR A 71 14.44 -22.59 -31.24
CA TYR A 71 13.86 -21.56 -30.36
C TYR A 71 14.87 -20.99 -29.34
N ARG A 72 16.08 -21.54 -29.25
CA ARG A 72 17.27 -20.82 -28.76
C ARG A 72 17.69 -19.78 -29.79
N ASN A 73 17.05 -18.61 -29.71
CA ASN A 73 17.46 -17.41 -30.45
C ASN A 73 18.37 -16.54 -29.56
N PRO A 74 19.71 -16.73 -29.58
CA PRO A 74 20.63 -15.95 -28.78
C PRO A 74 20.66 -14.47 -29.17
N GLN A 75 20.26 -14.12 -30.41
CA GLN A 75 20.16 -12.72 -30.83
C GLN A 75 18.99 -12.02 -30.13
N LEU A 76 17.83 -12.67 -29.98
CA LEU A 76 16.70 -12.15 -29.23
C LEU A 76 17.06 -12.00 -27.74
N ALA A 77 17.69 -13.02 -27.15
CA ALA A 77 18.19 -12.92 -25.77
C ALA A 77 19.18 -11.75 -25.61
N LYS A 78 20.18 -11.62 -26.49
CA LYS A 78 21.14 -10.50 -26.49
C LYS A 78 20.45 -9.14 -26.63
N LYS A 79 19.47 -9.01 -27.54
CA LYS A 79 18.67 -7.77 -27.71
C LYS A 79 17.90 -7.40 -26.44
N LEU A 80 17.27 -8.38 -25.77
CA LEU A 80 16.58 -8.17 -24.49
C LEU A 80 17.56 -7.75 -23.38
N MET A 81 18.71 -8.44 -23.25
CA MET A 81 19.73 -8.08 -22.24
C MET A 81 20.26 -6.65 -22.43
N ILE A 82 20.54 -6.25 -23.68
CA ILE A 82 20.96 -4.88 -24.00
C ILE A 82 19.85 -3.88 -23.66
N GLY A 83 18.60 -4.14 -24.09
CA GLY A 83 17.45 -3.28 -23.81
C GLY A 83 17.21 -3.07 -22.32
N CYS A 84 17.24 -4.13 -21.52
CA CYS A 84 17.12 -4.04 -20.06
C CYS A 84 18.29 -3.27 -19.42
N THR A 85 19.52 -3.47 -19.91
CA THR A 85 20.69 -2.73 -19.40
C THR A 85 20.56 -1.23 -19.69
N VAL A 86 20.21 -0.84 -20.92
CA VAL A 86 19.97 0.57 -21.30
C VAL A 86 18.84 1.17 -20.48
N PHE A 87 17.72 0.45 -20.30
CA PHE A 87 16.59 0.92 -19.50
C PHE A 87 16.95 1.18 -18.03
N LEU A 88 17.67 0.26 -17.38
CA LEU A 88 18.12 0.44 -15.99
C LEU A 88 19.14 1.57 -15.86
N SER A 89 20.05 1.73 -16.83
CA SER A 89 20.99 2.86 -16.89
C SER A 89 20.28 4.22 -17.08
N LEU A 90 19.22 4.29 -17.90
CA LEU A 90 18.42 5.51 -18.06
C LEU A 90 17.70 5.89 -16.77
N ILE A 91 17.14 4.91 -16.02
CA ILE A 91 16.57 5.17 -14.70
C ILE A 91 17.65 5.67 -13.73
N TYR A 92 18.85 5.06 -13.74
CA TYR A 92 19.96 5.50 -12.89
C TYR A 92 20.37 6.96 -13.18
N VAL A 93 20.57 7.33 -14.45
CA VAL A 93 20.94 8.69 -14.86
C VAL A 93 19.83 9.70 -14.54
N TYR A 94 18.56 9.32 -14.72
CA TYR A 94 17.43 10.16 -14.32
C TYR A 94 17.39 10.38 -12.80
N GLN A 95 17.46 9.32 -12.00
CA GLN A 95 17.47 9.43 -10.54
C GLN A 95 18.70 10.22 -10.07
N ARG A 96 19.88 10.01 -10.65
CA ARG A 96 21.09 10.80 -10.32
C ARG A 96 20.88 12.29 -10.62
N SER A 97 20.34 12.64 -11.79
CA SER A 97 20.11 14.06 -12.16
C SER A 97 18.98 14.74 -11.38
N GLN A 98 18.15 13.97 -10.67
CA GLN A 98 17.32 14.51 -9.58
C GLN A 98 18.15 14.67 -8.29
N TRP A 99 18.63 13.57 -7.70
CA TRP A 99 19.08 13.54 -6.30
C TRP A 99 20.54 13.98 -6.05
N MET A 100 21.39 14.10 -7.07
CA MET A 100 22.81 14.50 -6.92
C MET A 100 23.06 15.92 -7.47
N ARG A 101 22.13 16.83 -7.20
CA ARG A 101 22.27 18.28 -7.47
C ARG A 101 22.91 18.98 -6.28
N ASP A 102 23.26 20.24 -6.46
CA ASP A 102 24.08 21.00 -5.51
C ASP A 102 23.27 21.53 -4.30
N ASP A 103 21.93 21.37 -4.32
CA ASP A 103 20.98 21.62 -3.22
C ASP A 103 20.77 20.41 -2.29
N ASN A 104 21.59 19.36 -2.42
CA ASN A 104 21.33 18.06 -1.81
C ASN A 104 22.07 17.81 -0.47
N SER A 105 21.34 17.29 0.52
CA SER A 105 21.88 16.78 1.79
C SER A 105 22.40 15.33 1.67
N TYR A 106 23.41 14.97 2.47
CA TYR A 106 23.90 13.58 2.63
C TYR A 106 24.27 12.87 1.31
N TYR A 107 25.14 13.46 0.49
CA TYR A 107 25.54 12.93 -0.82
C TYR A 107 25.89 11.43 -0.81
N GLU A 108 26.61 10.95 0.20
CA GLU A 108 26.98 9.55 0.39
C GLU A 108 25.75 8.65 0.55
N ALA A 109 24.76 9.07 1.33
CA ALA A 109 23.48 8.36 1.46
C ALA A 109 22.72 8.35 0.12
N LYS A 110 22.69 9.48 -0.60
CA LYS A 110 21.95 9.60 -1.85
C LYS A 110 22.53 8.75 -2.99
N GLU A 111 23.83 8.45 -2.98
CA GLU A 111 24.41 7.45 -3.90
C GLU A 111 23.73 6.07 -3.75
N TYR A 112 23.41 5.66 -2.52
CA TYR A 112 22.63 4.44 -2.24
C TYR A 112 21.13 4.63 -2.54
N TRP A 113 20.56 5.82 -2.29
CA TRP A 113 19.18 6.15 -2.68
C TRP A 113 18.96 5.98 -4.19
N VAL A 114 19.85 6.52 -5.02
CA VAL A 114 19.79 6.45 -6.48
C VAL A 114 19.87 4.99 -6.96
N ALA A 115 20.79 4.18 -6.43
CA ALA A 115 20.86 2.74 -6.74
C ALA A 115 19.59 1.99 -6.31
N GLY A 116 19.10 2.25 -5.10
CA GLY A 116 17.90 1.63 -4.56
C GLY A 116 16.64 2.01 -5.33
N GLN A 117 16.53 3.24 -5.85
CA GLN A 117 15.42 3.65 -6.72
C GLN A 117 15.39 2.91 -8.06
N VAL A 118 16.54 2.50 -8.62
CA VAL A 118 16.56 1.64 -9.82
C VAL A 118 15.97 0.26 -9.51
N VAL A 119 16.45 -0.38 -8.43
CA VAL A 119 15.94 -1.68 -7.97
C VAL A 119 14.45 -1.59 -7.61
N ASN A 120 14.03 -0.53 -6.93
CA ASN A 120 12.66 -0.30 -6.53
C ASN A 120 11.73 -0.05 -7.73
N SER A 121 12.19 0.72 -8.74
CA SER A 121 11.44 0.93 -9.99
C SER A 121 11.20 -0.40 -10.71
N HIS A 122 12.19 -1.28 -10.76
CA HIS A 122 12.03 -2.61 -11.36
C HIS A 122 11.04 -3.49 -10.56
N ARG A 123 11.14 -3.49 -9.22
CA ARG A 123 10.14 -4.15 -8.34
C ARG A 123 8.75 -3.56 -8.49
N MET A 124 8.60 -2.25 -8.72
CA MET A 124 7.30 -1.61 -8.96
C MET A 124 6.67 -1.99 -10.30
N VAL A 125 7.45 -2.38 -11.31
CA VAL A 125 6.95 -2.93 -12.58
C VAL A 125 6.51 -4.39 -12.40
N ILE A 126 7.36 -5.24 -11.82
CA ILE A 126 7.03 -6.65 -11.55
C ILE A 126 5.82 -6.74 -10.59
N GLY A 127 5.79 -5.89 -9.56
CA GLY A 127 4.74 -5.79 -8.55
C GLY A 127 3.40 -5.25 -9.07
N GLN A 128 3.27 -4.86 -10.34
CA GLN A 128 1.95 -4.67 -10.96
C GLN A 128 1.23 -6.02 -11.07
N TYR A 129 1.94 -7.05 -11.51
CA TYR A 129 1.40 -8.39 -11.81
C TYR A 129 1.61 -9.39 -10.66
N LEU A 130 2.72 -9.27 -9.92
CA LEU A 130 3.07 -10.18 -8.83
C LEU A 130 2.79 -9.57 -7.45
N HIS A 131 2.59 -10.45 -6.47
CA HIS A 131 2.48 -10.11 -5.05
C HIS A 131 3.84 -9.67 -4.48
N PRO A 132 3.91 -8.79 -3.45
CA PRO A 132 5.19 -8.35 -2.86
C PRO A 132 6.03 -9.49 -2.28
N GLU A 133 5.40 -10.54 -1.72
CA GLU A 133 6.08 -11.76 -1.23
C GLU A 133 6.31 -12.83 -2.31
N ASN A 134 6.10 -12.53 -3.60
CA ASN A 134 6.35 -13.53 -4.65
C ASN A 134 7.85 -13.91 -4.71
N PRO A 135 8.22 -15.21 -4.86
CA PRO A 135 9.62 -15.63 -4.93
C PRO A 135 10.44 -14.92 -6.02
N LEU A 136 9.82 -14.51 -7.13
CA LEU A 136 10.50 -13.76 -8.20
C LEU A 136 10.89 -12.32 -7.77
N ASN A 137 10.22 -11.76 -6.75
CA ASN A 137 10.56 -10.49 -6.12
C ASN A 137 11.63 -10.62 -5.02
N TYR A 138 11.95 -11.84 -4.56
CA TYR A 138 12.84 -12.06 -3.42
C TYR A 138 14.30 -11.61 -3.66
N PRO A 139 14.96 -11.91 -4.80
CA PRO A 139 16.33 -11.45 -5.06
C PRO A 139 16.48 -9.93 -5.04
N TYR A 140 15.54 -9.21 -5.68
CA TYR A 140 15.50 -7.75 -5.66
C TYR A 140 15.22 -7.21 -4.25
N THR A 141 14.43 -7.92 -3.44
CA THR A 141 14.13 -7.53 -2.06
C THR A 141 15.36 -7.69 -1.16
N LEU A 142 16.18 -8.73 -1.36
CA LEU A 142 17.47 -8.88 -0.68
C LEU A 142 18.46 -7.77 -1.09
N LEU A 143 18.62 -7.51 -2.40
CA LEU A 143 19.47 -6.45 -2.90
C LEU A 143 19.07 -5.08 -2.33
N LEU A 144 17.77 -4.76 -2.35
CA LEU A 144 17.25 -3.49 -1.82
C LEU A 144 17.42 -3.37 -0.29
N ARG A 145 17.33 -4.48 0.46
CA ARG A 145 17.65 -4.51 1.90
C ARG A 145 19.14 -4.25 2.16
N ALA A 146 20.04 -4.78 1.32
CA ALA A 146 21.47 -4.52 1.43
C ALA A 146 21.78 -3.03 1.14
N ILE A 147 21.25 -2.50 0.04
CA ILE A 147 21.37 -1.07 -0.32
C ILE A 147 20.83 -0.17 0.81
N TYR A 148 19.65 -0.49 1.34
CA TYR A 148 19.06 0.25 2.47
C TYR A 148 19.97 0.22 3.70
N LYS A 149 20.45 -0.96 4.12
CA LYS A 149 21.33 -1.08 5.29
C LYS A 149 22.64 -0.31 5.12
N MET A 150 23.19 -0.23 3.91
CA MET A 150 24.39 0.56 3.61
C MET A 150 24.13 2.06 3.49
N GLY A 151 22.96 2.49 2.98
CA GLY A 151 22.65 3.90 2.83
C GLY A 151 22.28 4.59 4.14
N VAL A 152 21.46 3.96 5.00
CA VAL A 152 20.97 4.58 6.25
C VAL A 152 22.01 4.69 7.37
N THR A 153 23.23 4.20 7.15
CA THR A 153 24.40 4.50 8.01
C THR A 153 25.05 5.85 7.71
N TYR A 154 24.76 6.45 6.55
CA TYR A 154 25.21 7.80 6.17
C TYR A 154 24.16 8.90 6.46
N LEU A 155 23.00 8.51 7.00
CA LEU A 155 21.97 9.41 7.54
C LEU A 155 22.11 9.52 9.07
N PRO A 156 21.87 10.69 9.69
CA PRO A 156 21.76 10.80 11.15
C PRO A 156 20.66 9.92 11.74
N LYS A 157 20.77 9.56 13.02
CA LYS A 157 19.78 8.69 13.70
C LYS A 157 18.37 9.31 13.76
N ASN A 158 18.31 10.64 13.93
CA ASN A 158 17.09 11.42 14.13
C ASN A 158 16.56 12.03 12.82
N ASP A 159 17.15 11.69 11.68
CA ASP A 159 16.68 12.12 10.36
C ASP A 159 15.52 11.22 9.87
N GLY A 160 14.50 11.82 9.24
CA GLY A 160 13.26 11.18 8.80
C GLY A 160 13.38 10.42 7.47
N GLU A 161 14.41 10.69 6.66
CA GLU A 161 14.55 10.09 5.34
C GLU A 161 14.59 8.56 5.41
N ARG A 162 15.27 7.98 6.41
CA ARG A 162 15.35 6.52 6.60
C ARG A 162 13.96 5.86 6.63
N TYR A 163 12.94 6.56 7.14
CA TYR A 163 11.57 6.06 7.25
C TYR A 163 10.74 6.28 5.98
N VAL A 164 10.99 7.38 5.25
CA VAL A 164 10.50 7.60 3.87
C VAL A 164 11.05 6.51 2.94
N TRP A 165 12.34 6.21 3.03
CA TRP A 165 12.98 5.16 2.26
C TRP A 165 12.36 3.79 2.57
N LYS A 166 12.20 3.46 3.86
CA LYS A 166 11.56 2.21 4.31
C LYS A 166 10.13 2.08 3.77
N ASN A 167 9.36 3.17 3.78
CA ASN A 167 8.02 3.24 3.19
C ASN A 167 8.07 2.95 1.68
N GLN A 168 8.78 3.78 0.90
CA GLN A 168 8.79 3.71 -0.56
C GLN A 168 9.40 2.41 -1.12
N TRP A 169 10.36 1.80 -0.41
CA TRP A 169 11.08 0.61 -0.89
C TRP A 169 10.48 -0.72 -0.44
N PHE A 170 9.85 -0.79 0.74
CA PHE A 170 9.36 -2.06 1.29
C PHE A 170 7.86 -2.08 1.53
N LEU A 171 7.28 -1.00 2.06
CA LEU A 171 5.88 -0.96 2.48
C LEU A 171 4.92 -0.59 1.33
N TYR A 172 5.32 0.34 0.46
CA TYR A 172 4.51 0.83 -0.65
C TYR A 172 3.97 -0.27 -1.58
N HIS A 173 4.75 -1.35 -1.73
CA HIS A 173 4.36 -2.53 -2.52
C HIS A 173 3.11 -3.22 -1.96
N TYR A 174 2.93 -3.22 -0.63
CA TYR A 174 1.70 -3.69 0.01
C TYR A 174 0.62 -2.61 0.00
N THR A 175 0.96 -1.39 0.43
CA THR A 175 -0.04 -0.35 0.71
C THR A 175 -0.76 0.14 -0.53
N ARG A 176 -0.07 0.23 -1.69
CA ARG A 176 -0.68 0.63 -2.97
C ARG A 176 -1.86 -0.27 -3.40
N LYS A 177 -1.83 -1.56 -3.05
CA LYS A 177 -2.87 -2.55 -3.41
C LYS A 177 -3.77 -2.94 -2.23
N LYS A 178 -3.41 -2.51 -1.01
CA LYS A 178 -3.88 -3.09 0.27
C LYS A 178 -3.61 -4.61 0.37
N ASP A 179 -2.54 -5.09 -0.27
CA ASP A 179 -2.10 -6.49 -0.23
C ASP A 179 -1.69 -6.90 1.21
N ARG A 180 -1.95 -8.17 1.58
CA ARG A 180 -1.53 -8.75 2.87
C ARG A 180 -0.48 -9.85 2.62
N PRO A 181 0.49 -10.08 3.53
CA PRO A 181 1.46 -11.18 3.40
C PRO A 181 0.77 -12.52 3.08
N TYR A 182 1.32 -13.33 2.16
CA TYR A 182 0.61 -14.33 1.36
C TYR A 182 -0.39 -15.24 2.18
N PHE A 183 -1.38 -16.06 2.51
CA PHE A 183 -1.60 -16.75 3.80
C PHE A 183 -2.22 -15.93 4.93
N VAL A 184 -2.01 -14.61 4.98
CA VAL A 184 -2.79 -13.74 5.89
C VAL A 184 -4.16 -13.53 5.26
N THR A 185 -5.16 -14.26 5.77
CA THR A 185 -6.55 -14.10 5.34
C THR A 185 -7.27 -13.04 6.19
N SER A 186 -8.56 -12.85 5.96
CA SER A 186 -9.49 -12.19 6.89
C SER A 186 -9.93 -13.08 8.05
N TYR A 187 -9.43 -14.33 8.12
CA TYR A 187 -9.92 -15.39 9.00
C TYR A 187 -8.80 -16.10 9.78
N ARG A 188 -7.59 -15.51 9.85
CA ARG A 188 -6.45 -16.10 10.55
C ARG A 188 -5.49 -15.03 11.07
N TYR A 189 -5.10 -15.15 12.34
CA TYR A 189 -3.96 -14.42 12.89
C TYR A 189 -2.65 -15.03 12.37
N GLU A 190 -1.72 -14.17 11.99
CA GLU A 190 -0.45 -14.53 11.36
C GLU A 190 0.63 -13.55 11.85
N PRO A 191 1.69 -14.01 12.57
CA PRO A 191 2.72 -13.12 13.12
C PRO A 191 3.40 -12.22 12.08
N LYS A 192 3.48 -12.66 10.81
CA LYS A 192 4.03 -11.85 9.73
C LYS A 192 3.17 -10.62 9.37
N MET A 193 1.89 -10.61 9.73
CA MET A 193 1.05 -9.42 9.59
C MET A 193 1.36 -8.38 10.68
N VAL A 194 1.58 -8.83 11.92
CA VAL A 194 2.03 -7.96 13.02
C VAL A 194 3.41 -7.36 12.70
N ALA A 195 4.37 -8.17 12.25
CA ALA A 195 5.69 -7.67 11.86
C ALA A 195 5.65 -6.65 10.68
N LEU A 196 4.66 -6.75 9.79
CA LEU A 196 4.41 -5.74 8.76
C LEU A 196 3.77 -4.47 9.36
N LEU A 197 2.78 -4.61 10.25
CA LEU A 197 2.15 -3.48 10.93
C LEU A 197 3.13 -2.71 11.83
N ASP A 198 4.01 -3.38 12.55
CA ASP A 198 5.11 -2.75 13.30
C ASP A 198 6.10 -2.04 12.37
N SER A 199 6.34 -2.62 11.19
CA SER A 199 7.16 -1.98 10.16
C SER A 199 6.49 -0.71 9.61
N CYS A 200 5.17 -0.72 9.44
CA CYS A 200 4.36 0.44 9.08
C CYS A 200 4.35 1.50 10.19
N TRP A 201 4.06 1.11 11.44
CA TRP A 201 4.06 1.98 12.61
C TRP A 201 5.40 2.72 12.77
N SER A 202 6.50 1.96 12.77
CA SER A 202 7.86 2.52 12.82
C SER A 202 8.16 3.47 11.66
N SER A 203 7.56 3.27 10.49
CA SER A 203 7.69 4.22 9.36
C SER A 203 6.78 5.44 9.50
N LEU A 204 5.59 5.33 10.10
CA LEU A 204 4.69 6.45 10.34
C LEU A 204 5.29 7.38 11.40
N GLN A 205 5.54 6.87 12.61
CA GLN A 205 6.16 7.62 13.70
C GLN A 205 7.50 8.25 13.26
N GLY A 206 8.38 7.46 12.64
CA GLY A 206 9.67 7.97 12.16
C GLY A 206 9.59 8.94 10.96
N MET A 207 8.47 9.02 10.24
CA MET A 207 8.26 10.06 9.22
C MET A 207 7.64 11.34 9.81
N ALA A 208 6.85 11.24 10.88
CA ALA A 208 6.12 12.37 11.48
C ALA A 208 6.89 13.05 12.63
N SER A 209 7.79 12.34 13.32
CA SER A 209 8.48 12.83 14.53
C SER A 209 9.96 13.21 14.32
N ASN A 210 10.50 13.06 13.10
CA ASN A 210 11.90 13.31 12.79
C ASN A 210 12.08 14.52 11.86
N GLU A 211 13.24 15.16 11.93
CA GLU A 211 13.64 16.27 11.04
C GLU A 211 14.01 15.76 9.63
N TYR A 212 13.97 16.67 8.65
CA TYR A 212 14.42 16.43 7.28
C TYR A 212 15.31 17.58 6.80
N GLN A 213 16.49 17.26 6.27
CA GLN A 213 17.33 18.28 5.61
C GLN A 213 17.00 18.45 4.12
N ASP A 214 16.60 17.37 3.43
CA ASP A 214 16.18 17.41 2.02
C ASP A 214 14.67 17.69 1.86
N LYS A 215 14.32 18.87 1.35
CA LYS A 215 12.93 19.26 1.05
C LYS A 215 12.21 18.28 0.11
N ARG A 216 12.93 17.59 -0.77
CA ARG A 216 12.34 16.61 -1.70
C ARG A 216 11.96 15.31 -0.97
N MET A 217 12.58 15.02 0.17
CA MET A 217 12.17 13.95 1.06
C MET A 217 10.95 14.34 1.90
N ILE A 218 10.82 15.62 2.31
CA ILE A 218 9.56 16.16 2.85
C ILE A 218 8.42 15.96 1.85
N ARG A 219 8.64 16.26 0.55
CA ARG A 219 7.64 15.99 -0.50
C ARG A 219 7.29 14.50 -0.65
N LEU A 220 8.24 13.58 -0.47
CA LEU A 220 7.98 12.15 -0.52
C LEU A 220 7.26 11.63 0.73
N TYR A 221 7.54 12.20 1.91
CA TYR A 221 6.75 12.02 3.12
C TYR A 221 5.30 12.47 2.90
N ALA A 222 5.11 13.74 2.50
CA ALA A 222 3.81 14.36 2.24
C ALA A 222 2.90 13.55 1.30
N LEU A 223 3.46 12.96 0.25
CA LEU A 223 2.73 12.10 -0.69
C LEU A 223 2.61 10.63 -0.23
N GLY A 224 3.61 10.12 0.49
CA GLY A 224 3.71 8.70 0.88
C GLY A 224 3.01 8.34 2.18
N TYR A 225 2.76 9.32 3.05
CA TYR A 225 2.26 9.11 4.41
C TYR A 225 0.77 8.66 4.46
N PRO A 226 -0.20 9.33 3.80
CA PRO A 226 -1.61 9.01 4.03
C PRO A 226 -2.02 7.61 3.59
N ASN A 227 -1.44 7.08 2.50
CA ASN A 227 -1.70 5.70 2.06
C ASN A 227 -1.02 4.65 2.96
N LEU A 228 0.10 4.98 3.62
CA LEU A 228 0.66 4.12 4.67
C LEU A 228 -0.23 4.12 5.91
N ALA A 229 -0.73 5.30 6.31
CA ALA A 229 -1.62 5.46 7.45
C ALA A 229 -2.96 4.73 7.25
N SER A 230 -3.59 4.87 6.08
CA SER A 230 -4.86 4.16 5.78
C SER A 230 -4.67 2.65 5.65
N TYR A 231 -3.52 2.18 5.16
CA TYR A 231 -3.19 0.75 5.22
C TYR A 231 -3.07 0.24 6.67
N TYR A 232 -2.45 1.02 7.56
CA TYR A 232 -2.29 0.66 8.96
C TYR A 232 -3.63 0.70 9.73
N SER A 233 -4.43 1.76 9.59
CA SER A 233 -5.68 1.94 10.34
C SER A 233 -6.72 0.86 10.04
N ILE A 234 -6.82 0.39 8.80
CA ILE A 234 -7.73 -0.69 8.39
C ILE A 234 -7.31 -2.06 8.94
N LEU A 235 -6.01 -2.29 9.13
CA LEU A 235 -5.46 -3.65 9.35
C LEU A 235 -4.91 -3.89 10.76
N GLN A 236 -4.72 -2.85 11.58
CA GLN A 236 -4.27 -2.92 12.97
C GLN A 236 -5.01 -3.93 13.87
N SER A 237 -6.26 -4.31 13.59
CA SER A 237 -7.01 -5.31 14.39
C SER A 237 -6.28 -6.66 14.47
N HIS A 238 -5.41 -6.97 13.50
CA HIS A 238 -4.51 -8.14 13.53
C HIS A 238 -3.57 -8.17 14.75
N TYR A 239 -3.29 -7.04 15.41
CA TYR A 239 -2.52 -7.02 16.67
C TYR A 239 -3.18 -7.85 17.79
N THR A 240 -4.50 -7.97 17.80
CA THR A 240 -5.25 -8.59 18.92
C THR A 240 -5.22 -10.12 18.95
N GLY A 241 -4.65 -10.76 17.92
CA GLY A 241 -4.75 -12.22 17.75
C GLY A 241 -6.13 -12.74 17.37
N LYS A 242 -7.18 -11.89 17.36
CA LYS A 242 -8.57 -12.28 17.13
C LYS A 242 -9.18 -11.58 15.91
N LEU A 243 -10.32 -12.12 15.49
CA LEU A 243 -11.01 -11.79 14.24
C LEU A 243 -12.36 -11.18 14.61
N PHE A 244 -13.28 -12.01 15.07
CA PHE A 244 -14.46 -11.59 15.85
C PHE A 244 -14.01 -10.96 17.17
N GLY A 245 -14.63 -9.83 17.55
CA GLY A 245 -14.23 -9.04 18.73
C GLY A 245 -12.85 -8.39 18.63
N GLY A 246 -12.10 -8.54 17.53
CA GLY A 246 -10.77 -7.91 17.38
C GLY A 246 -10.84 -6.37 17.38
N GLY A 247 -11.93 -5.81 16.85
CA GLY A 247 -12.20 -4.37 16.94
C GLY A 247 -12.36 -3.89 18.39
N THR A 248 -13.19 -4.61 19.16
CA THR A 248 -13.50 -4.40 20.59
C THR A 248 -12.28 -4.57 21.49
N LEU A 249 -11.51 -5.64 21.31
CA LEU A 249 -10.31 -5.91 22.10
C LEU A 249 -9.23 -4.85 21.87
N ARG A 250 -9.04 -4.41 20.62
CA ARG A 250 -8.13 -3.29 20.31
C ARG A 250 -8.64 -1.99 20.94
N ARG A 251 -9.95 -1.70 20.94
CA ARG A 251 -10.51 -0.52 21.63
C ARG A 251 -10.38 -0.58 23.16
N LYS A 252 -10.25 -1.78 23.72
CA LYS A 252 -9.94 -2.05 25.15
C LYS A 252 -8.44 -2.04 25.47
N ASP A 253 -7.56 -1.79 24.49
CA ASP A 253 -6.10 -1.73 24.65
C ASP A 253 -5.63 -0.26 24.61
N PRO A 254 -5.21 0.33 25.75
CA PRO A 254 -4.77 1.73 25.80
C PRO A 254 -3.53 2.01 24.95
N GLY A 255 -2.66 1.02 24.73
CA GLY A 255 -1.47 1.18 23.89
C GLY A 255 -1.83 1.25 22.40
N LEU A 256 -2.81 0.46 21.97
CA LEU A 256 -3.31 0.52 20.58
C LEU A 256 -4.19 1.75 20.34
N MET A 257 -4.96 2.23 21.33
CA MET A 257 -5.69 3.50 21.22
C MET A 257 -4.76 4.72 21.27
N GLY A 258 -3.72 4.72 22.11
CA GLY A 258 -2.69 5.76 22.12
C GLY A 258 -2.00 5.91 20.75
N LYS A 259 -1.58 4.79 20.14
CA LYS A 259 -1.06 4.77 18.76
C LYS A 259 -2.05 5.32 17.72
N LEU A 260 -3.36 5.10 17.89
CA LEU A 260 -4.36 5.69 16.99
C LEU A 260 -4.50 7.21 17.19
N TYR A 261 -4.45 7.68 18.43
CA TYR A 261 -4.52 9.10 18.73
C TYR A 261 -3.29 9.85 18.21
N GLU A 262 -2.08 9.30 18.40
CA GLU A 262 -0.84 9.80 17.76
C GLU A 262 -0.99 9.89 16.23
N LEU A 263 -1.52 8.82 15.60
CA LEU A 263 -1.70 8.80 14.14
C LEU A 263 -2.78 9.78 13.64
N PHE A 264 -3.83 10.03 14.42
CA PHE A 264 -4.82 11.08 14.15
C PHE A 264 -4.14 12.46 14.14
N VAL A 265 -3.44 12.83 15.22
CA VAL A 265 -2.75 14.13 15.34
C VAL A 265 -1.74 14.32 14.20
N TRP A 266 -0.96 13.29 13.86
CA TRP A 266 -0.03 13.37 12.73
C TRP A 266 -0.74 13.51 11.36
N LEU A 267 -1.88 12.85 11.14
CA LEU A 267 -2.63 12.97 9.89
C LEU A 267 -3.35 14.30 9.72
N ASP A 268 -3.85 14.89 10.81
CA ASP A 268 -4.49 16.21 10.77
C ASP A 268 -3.48 17.24 10.26
N ASN A 269 -2.28 17.26 10.86
CA ASN A 269 -1.14 18.12 10.52
C ASN A 269 -0.53 17.90 9.12
N VAL A 270 -0.87 16.83 8.38
CA VAL A 270 -0.32 16.59 7.03
C VAL A 270 -0.74 17.68 6.03
N GLU A 271 -1.90 18.31 6.22
CA GLU A 271 -2.33 19.43 5.37
C GLU A 271 -1.52 20.71 5.59
N SER A 272 -1.11 20.99 6.83
CA SER A 272 -0.14 22.06 7.14
C SER A 272 1.18 21.83 6.41
N VAL A 273 1.69 20.59 6.39
CA VAL A 273 2.91 20.23 5.64
C VAL A 273 2.74 20.47 4.13
N TRP A 274 1.55 20.24 3.57
CA TRP A 274 1.27 20.54 2.15
C TRP A 274 1.25 22.04 1.87
N ALA A 275 0.62 22.84 2.74
CA ALA A 275 0.54 24.29 2.59
C ALA A 275 1.92 24.96 2.76
N GLU A 276 2.63 24.68 3.86
CA GLU A 276 3.94 25.25 4.22
C GLU A 276 5.02 25.00 3.16
N ASN A 277 4.92 23.90 2.42
CA ASN A 277 5.89 23.52 1.39
C ASN A 277 5.41 23.78 -0.05
N GLY A 278 4.22 24.36 -0.24
CA GLY A 278 3.66 24.67 -1.55
C GLY A 278 3.30 23.45 -2.39
N TYR A 279 2.80 22.38 -1.76
CA TYR A 279 2.43 21.12 -2.42
C TYR A 279 0.92 20.94 -2.57
N GLU A 280 0.07 21.78 -1.98
CA GLU A 280 -1.40 21.60 -1.96
C GLU A 280 -1.99 21.42 -3.38
N ASP A 281 -1.70 22.31 -4.33
CA ASP A 281 -2.15 22.21 -5.72
C ASP A 281 -1.66 20.92 -6.41
N GLU A 282 -0.45 20.46 -6.11
CA GLU A 282 0.07 19.21 -6.69
C GLU A 282 -0.61 17.99 -6.04
N VAL A 283 -0.93 18.06 -4.75
CA VAL A 283 -1.62 17.00 -4.00
C VAL A 283 -3.07 16.88 -4.48
N LYS A 284 -3.86 17.95 -4.40
CA LYS A 284 -5.25 18.02 -4.87
C LYS A 284 -5.35 17.76 -6.38
N GLY A 285 -4.54 18.46 -7.17
CA GLY A 285 -4.54 18.34 -8.62
C GLY A 285 -3.97 17.00 -9.10
N ARG A 286 -2.65 16.80 -8.99
CA ARG A 286 -1.93 15.70 -9.64
C ARG A 286 -2.13 14.36 -8.92
N TYR A 287 -2.22 14.38 -7.60
CA TYR A 287 -2.19 13.18 -6.75
C TYR A 287 -3.45 13.02 -5.87
N SER A 288 -4.66 13.33 -6.35
CA SER A 288 -5.92 13.27 -5.54
C SER A 288 -6.23 11.95 -4.82
N TRP A 289 -5.51 10.85 -5.10
CA TRP A 289 -5.51 9.65 -4.26
C TRP A 289 -4.93 9.87 -2.85
N VAL A 290 -4.05 10.86 -2.67
CA VAL A 290 -3.38 11.21 -1.41
C VAL A 290 -4.39 11.76 -0.40
N PRO A 291 -5.16 12.83 -0.67
CA PRO A 291 -6.20 13.29 0.24
C PRO A 291 -7.32 12.25 0.39
N ALA A 292 -7.68 11.49 -0.66
CA ALA A 292 -8.62 10.36 -0.52
C ALA A 292 -8.14 9.27 0.45
N CYS A 293 -6.82 9.00 0.52
CA CYS A 293 -6.25 8.11 1.54
C CYS A 293 -6.14 8.77 2.93
N ARG A 294 -5.96 10.10 3.01
CA ARG A 294 -6.04 10.85 4.29
C ARG A 294 -7.44 10.74 4.86
N GLN A 295 -8.47 10.96 4.04
CA GLN A 295 -9.88 10.86 4.43
C GLN A 295 -10.25 9.45 4.92
N GLU A 296 -9.88 8.41 4.15
CA GLU A 296 -10.08 7.01 4.57
C GLU A 296 -9.38 6.71 5.92
N ALA A 297 -8.15 7.20 6.11
CA ALA A 297 -7.42 7.01 7.34
C ALA A 297 -8.08 7.72 8.53
N LEU A 298 -8.36 9.03 8.40
CA LEU A 298 -8.95 9.86 9.45
C LEU A 298 -10.31 9.33 9.88
N MET A 299 -11.23 9.07 8.96
CA MET A 299 -12.54 8.50 9.29
C MET A 299 -12.40 7.19 10.05
N ASN A 300 -11.57 6.25 9.56
CA ASN A 300 -11.37 4.97 10.24
C ASN A 300 -10.76 5.13 11.65
N ILE A 301 -9.87 6.08 11.85
CA ILE A 301 -9.25 6.35 13.16
C ILE A 301 -10.27 6.99 14.11
N LEU A 302 -10.94 8.07 13.68
CA LEU A 302 -11.94 8.80 14.45
C LEU A 302 -13.15 7.92 14.84
N GLN A 303 -13.63 7.05 13.95
CA GLN A 303 -14.65 6.04 14.28
C GLN A 303 -14.20 5.11 15.40
N ASN A 304 -12.92 4.70 15.39
CA ASN A 304 -12.39 3.75 16.36
C ASN A 304 -12.06 4.38 17.71
N LEU A 305 -11.61 5.64 17.73
CA LEU A 305 -11.45 6.44 18.96
C LEU A 305 -12.81 6.81 19.56
N THR A 306 -13.78 7.24 18.74
CA THR A 306 -15.15 7.53 19.20
C THR A 306 -15.79 6.30 19.85
N LEU A 307 -15.66 5.13 19.22
CA LEU A 307 -16.15 3.86 19.77
C LEU A 307 -15.29 3.31 20.92
N SER A 308 -14.16 3.94 21.29
CA SER A 308 -13.44 3.63 22.54
C SER A 308 -13.86 4.53 23.71
N LEU A 309 -14.33 5.76 23.46
CA LEU A 309 -14.94 6.62 24.52
C LEU A 309 -16.14 5.92 25.19
N VAL A 310 -16.88 5.16 24.38
CA VAL A 310 -17.98 4.26 24.76
C VAL A 310 -17.56 3.12 25.72
N ILE A 311 -16.27 2.78 25.71
CA ILE A 311 -15.70 1.69 26.51
C ILE A 311 -15.03 2.25 27.77
N THR A 312 -14.69 3.54 27.79
CA THR A 312 -14.13 4.26 28.95
C THR A 312 -15.17 5.03 29.77
N GLY A 313 -16.43 5.11 29.32
CA GLY A 313 -17.49 5.90 29.95
C GLY A 313 -17.35 7.41 29.71
N GLU A 314 -16.61 7.80 28.68
CA GLU A 314 -16.29 9.19 28.32
C GLU A 314 -17.12 9.69 27.12
N PHE A 315 -17.98 8.84 26.55
CA PHE A 315 -18.75 9.16 25.36
C PHE A 315 -19.80 10.24 25.60
N ARG A 316 -19.71 11.34 24.83
CA ARG A 316 -20.71 12.42 24.80
C ARG A 316 -20.83 12.96 23.37
N CYS A 317 -22.03 13.39 22.99
CA CYS A 317 -22.31 13.86 21.63
C CYS A 317 -21.74 15.25 21.31
N ASP A 318 -21.18 15.96 22.29
CA ASP A 318 -20.39 17.20 22.16
C ASP A 318 -18.87 16.95 22.28
N HIS A 319 -18.43 15.70 22.40
CA HIS A 319 -17.02 15.37 22.60
C HIS A 319 -16.21 15.70 21.31
N PRO A 320 -15.03 16.35 21.38
CA PRO A 320 -14.32 16.85 20.19
C PRO A 320 -14.04 15.81 19.10
N LEU A 321 -13.75 14.55 19.47
CA LEU A 321 -13.54 13.46 18.49
C LEU A 321 -14.84 13.02 17.78
N VAL A 322 -16.01 13.26 18.38
CA VAL A 322 -17.33 12.96 17.81
C VAL A 322 -17.73 14.07 16.84
N GLU A 323 -17.49 15.33 17.19
CA GLU A 323 -17.67 16.48 16.29
C GLU A 323 -16.73 16.37 15.07
N ARG A 324 -15.42 16.13 15.30
CA ARG A 324 -14.45 15.94 14.21
C ARG A 324 -14.82 14.74 13.32
N LEU A 325 -15.40 13.67 13.87
CA LEU A 325 -15.90 12.56 13.06
C LEU A 325 -17.11 12.97 12.21
N TYR A 326 -18.03 13.76 12.76
CA TYR A 326 -19.20 14.28 12.04
C TYR A 326 -18.81 15.20 10.88
N GLU A 327 -17.87 16.13 11.10
CA GLU A 327 -17.26 16.95 10.04
C GLU A 327 -16.73 16.09 8.88
N GLU A 328 -15.99 15.01 9.18
CA GLU A 328 -15.41 14.18 8.12
C GLU A 328 -16.42 13.30 7.37
N TYR A 329 -17.61 13.04 7.93
CA TYR A 329 -18.75 12.56 7.15
C TYR A 329 -19.31 13.65 6.24
N LEU A 330 -19.53 14.87 6.73
CA LEU A 330 -20.07 15.98 5.93
C LEU A 330 -19.14 16.30 4.74
N ASN A 331 -17.83 16.35 4.96
CA ASN A 331 -16.82 16.48 3.90
C ASN A 331 -16.94 15.34 2.87
N SER A 332 -17.00 14.10 3.34
CA SER A 332 -17.08 12.90 2.48
C SER A 332 -18.40 12.75 1.73
N MET A 333 -19.50 13.27 2.27
CA MET A 333 -20.82 13.29 1.63
C MET A 333 -21.05 14.53 0.76
N SER A 334 -20.18 15.53 0.84
CA SER A 334 -20.32 16.79 0.10
C SER A 334 -20.31 16.59 -1.42
N GLU A 335 -21.11 17.40 -2.12
CA GLU A 335 -21.13 17.52 -3.58
C GLU A 335 -19.91 18.29 -4.12
N ASP A 336 -19.29 19.11 -3.28
CA ASP A 336 -18.13 19.95 -3.59
C ASP A 336 -16.85 19.08 -3.67
N PRO A 337 -16.20 18.96 -4.85
CA PRO A 337 -14.97 18.17 -4.98
C PRO A 337 -13.79 18.70 -4.16
N GLU A 338 -13.77 19.97 -3.77
CA GLU A 338 -12.73 20.52 -2.90
C GLU A 338 -12.91 20.10 -1.44
N ARG A 339 -14.14 19.76 -1.02
CA ARG A 339 -14.45 19.17 0.29
C ARG A 339 -14.47 17.64 0.27
N ASN A 340 -14.65 17.03 -0.90
CA ASN A 340 -14.79 15.59 -1.06
C ASN A 340 -13.63 14.97 -1.86
N PRO A 341 -12.50 14.61 -1.19
CA PRO A 341 -11.37 13.95 -1.83
C PRO A 341 -11.72 12.66 -2.60
N PHE A 342 -12.75 11.93 -2.19
CA PHE A 342 -13.19 10.72 -2.91
C PHE A 342 -13.84 11.08 -4.25
N LEU A 343 -14.58 12.20 -4.32
CA LEU A 343 -15.11 12.76 -5.56
C LEU A 343 -13.98 13.31 -6.45
N GLN A 344 -13.06 14.09 -5.90
CA GLN A 344 -11.86 14.60 -6.60
C GLN A 344 -10.97 13.46 -7.17
N TYR A 345 -10.99 12.27 -6.56
CA TYR A 345 -10.28 11.09 -7.05
C TYR A 345 -11.09 10.22 -8.03
N LYS A 346 -12.43 10.32 -8.03
CA LYS A 346 -13.37 9.60 -8.91
C LYS A 346 -13.00 9.75 -10.39
N ASP A 347 -12.61 10.96 -10.78
CA ASP A 347 -12.32 11.31 -12.17
C ASP A 347 -10.98 10.75 -12.66
N ARG A 348 -10.02 10.51 -11.75
CA ARG A 348 -8.73 9.87 -12.07
C ARG A 348 -8.80 8.35 -11.98
N ASN A 349 -9.54 7.80 -11.02
CA ASN A 349 -9.70 6.36 -10.84
C ASN A 349 -10.99 5.99 -10.10
N ARG A 350 -12.12 6.04 -10.82
CA ARG A 350 -13.46 5.67 -10.31
C ARG A 350 -13.49 4.35 -9.55
N LYS A 351 -12.70 3.34 -9.94
CA LYS A 351 -12.67 2.04 -9.25
C LYS A 351 -12.02 2.15 -7.86
N GLN A 352 -10.87 2.82 -7.75
CA GLN A 352 -10.20 2.95 -6.45
C GLN A 352 -10.92 3.98 -5.56
N ALA A 353 -11.43 5.08 -6.13
CA ALA A 353 -12.28 6.03 -5.42
C ALA A 353 -13.52 5.34 -4.82
N LYS A 354 -14.22 4.50 -5.61
CA LYS A 354 -15.30 3.63 -5.08
C LYS A 354 -14.81 2.81 -3.89
N LEU A 355 -13.64 2.15 -3.97
CA LEU A 355 -13.15 1.29 -2.88
C LEU A 355 -12.81 2.06 -1.61
N LEU A 356 -12.14 3.21 -1.70
CA LEU A 356 -11.81 4.06 -0.53
C LEU A 356 -13.08 4.62 0.12
N TYR A 357 -14.04 5.08 -0.68
CA TYR A 357 -15.34 5.54 -0.19
C TYR A 357 -16.12 4.43 0.54
N LYS A 358 -16.23 3.25 -0.10
CA LYS A 358 -16.86 2.06 0.51
C LYS A 358 -16.17 1.67 1.82
N SER A 359 -14.85 1.77 1.90
CA SER A 359 -14.05 1.45 3.10
C SER A 359 -14.36 2.39 4.27
N ALA A 360 -14.43 3.70 4.00
CA ALA A 360 -14.57 4.74 5.02
C ALA A 360 -16.02 4.91 5.54
N LEU A 361 -17.03 4.83 4.67
CA LEU A 361 -18.44 5.06 5.05
C LEU A 361 -19.26 3.78 5.20
N TYR A 362 -19.06 2.79 4.32
CA TYR A 362 -19.90 1.58 4.23
C TYR A 362 -19.17 0.29 4.65
N GLY A 363 -17.96 0.40 5.18
CA GLY A 363 -17.31 -0.68 5.91
C GLY A 363 -17.99 -0.86 7.26
N SER A 364 -17.84 -2.02 7.90
CA SER A 364 -18.56 -2.30 9.16
C SER A 364 -18.30 -1.25 10.26
N ILE A 365 -17.11 -0.63 10.28
CA ILE A 365 -16.74 0.45 11.21
C ILE A 365 -17.36 1.80 10.80
N GLY A 366 -17.48 2.06 9.49
CA GLY A 366 -18.10 3.26 8.93
C GLY A 366 -19.61 3.30 9.19
N SER A 367 -20.31 2.19 8.94
CA SER A 367 -21.74 2.07 9.25
C SER A 367 -22.03 2.36 10.73
N SER A 368 -21.16 1.91 11.65
CA SER A 368 -21.30 2.19 13.09
C SER A 368 -21.10 3.65 13.47
N GLY A 369 -20.11 4.33 12.88
CA GLY A 369 -19.88 5.75 13.14
C GLY A 369 -21.05 6.61 12.67
N HIS A 370 -21.57 6.33 11.47
CA HIS A 370 -22.78 6.99 10.95
C HIS A 370 -24.02 6.64 11.80
N TYR A 371 -24.22 5.37 12.19
CA TYR A 371 -25.32 4.98 13.06
C TYR A 371 -25.30 5.72 14.40
N LEU A 372 -24.14 5.78 15.05
CA LEU A 372 -23.94 6.48 16.32
C LEU A 372 -24.28 7.97 16.20
N LEU A 373 -23.73 8.66 15.20
CA LEU A 373 -24.00 10.08 15.00
C LEU A 373 -25.48 10.35 14.69
N ARG A 374 -26.10 9.54 13.82
CA ARG A 374 -27.48 9.74 13.36
C ARG A 374 -28.55 9.35 14.38
N HIS A 375 -28.33 8.27 15.13
CA HIS A 375 -29.37 7.64 15.98
C HIS A 375 -29.10 7.74 17.49
N ILE A 376 -27.89 8.11 17.92
CA ILE A 376 -27.58 8.38 19.34
C ILE A 376 -27.34 9.88 19.56
N CYS A 377 -26.69 10.57 18.61
CA CYS A 377 -26.42 12.01 18.68
C CYS A 377 -27.35 12.88 17.82
N GLU A 378 -28.42 12.29 17.27
CA GLU A 378 -29.47 12.95 16.49
C GLU A 378 -28.95 13.91 15.39
N ARG A 379 -27.79 13.60 14.80
CA ARG A 379 -27.18 14.42 13.73
C ARG A 379 -27.84 14.16 12.39
N ASP A 380 -28.27 15.24 11.74
CA ASP A 380 -28.68 15.24 10.34
C ASP A 380 -27.51 14.94 9.41
N PHE A 381 -27.80 14.29 8.29
CA PHE A 381 -26.86 14.05 7.20
C PHE A 381 -27.49 14.47 5.87
N PRO A 382 -26.74 15.06 4.93
CA PRO A 382 -27.25 15.37 3.61
C PRO A 382 -27.72 14.11 2.90
N GLU A 383 -28.69 14.23 2.00
CA GLU A 383 -29.13 13.08 1.19
C GLU A 383 -27.99 12.58 0.29
N GLU A 384 -27.83 11.26 0.22
CA GLU A 384 -26.79 10.57 -0.55
C GLU A 384 -27.06 10.59 -2.08
N GLN A 385 -27.21 11.79 -2.67
CA GLN A 385 -27.60 11.96 -4.07
C GLN A 385 -26.43 11.87 -5.08
N TYR A 386 -25.22 12.33 -4.71
CA TYR A 386 -24.10 12.53 -5.67
C TYR A 386 -22.94 11.52 -5.55
N VAL A 387 -23.19 10.43 -4.82
CA VAL A 387 -22.16 9.54 -4.25
C VAL A 387 -21.25 8.90 -5.31
N VAL A 388 -20.05 8.51 -4.87
CA VAL A 388 -19.08 7.74 -5.67
C VAL A 388 -19.65 6.35 -6.06
N VAL A 389 -20.62 5.85 -5.29
CA VAL A 389 -21.30 4.54 -5.34
C VAL A 389 -22.78 4.77 -5.00
N SER A 390 -23.75 4.25 -5.75
CA SER A 390 -25.15 4.25 -5.30
C SER A 390 -25.36 3.27 -4.14
N LYS A 391 -26.27 3.57 -3.22
CA LYS A 391 -26.55 2.72 -2.04
C LYS A 391 -26.92 1.27 -2.40
N GLN A 392 -27.61 1.09 -3.54
CA GLN A 392 -28.01 -0.21 -4.12
C GLN A 392 -26.84 -1.13 -4.56
N ASP A 393 -25.61 -0.61 -4.65
CA ASP A 393 -24.41 -1.31 -5.14
C ASP A 393 -23.74 -2.17 -4.02
N HIS A 394 -24.50 -2.62 -3.00
CA HIS A 394 -24.01 -3.15 -1.72
C HIS A 394 -24.82 -4.31 -1.10
N PHE A 395 -24.11 -5.35 -0.65
CA PHE A 395 -24.61 -6.45 0.19
C PHE A 395 -24.14 -6.37 1.66
N CYS A 396 -23.36 -5.36 2.02
CA CYS A 396 -22.77 -5.20 3.37
C CYS A 396 -23.09 -3.84 4.00
N PHE A 397 -24.09 -3.12 3.49
CA PHE A 397 -24.65 -1.97 4.19
C PHE A 397 -25.55 -2.52 5.31
N PHE A 398 -25.33 -2.11 6.56
CA PHE A 398 -26.23 -2.45 7.66
C PHE A 398 -27.44 -1.52 7.55
N GLU A 399 -28.45 -1.95 6.78
CA GLU A 399 -29.66 -1.15 6.52
C GLU A 399 -30.61 -1.16 7.71
N SER A 400 -30.57 -2.21 8.53
CA SER A 400 -31.33 -2.30 9.77
C SER A 400 -30.49 -1.92 10.99
N LYS A 401 -31.17 -1.43 12.02
CA LYS A 401 -30.64 -1.30 13.38
C LYS A 401 -30.12 -2.64 13.91
N ASP A 402 -30.85 -3.72 13.63
CA ASP A 402 -30.57 -5.07 14.12
C ASP A 402 -29.23 -5.61 13.61
N ASP A 403 -28.80 -5.25 12.39
CA ASP A 403 -27.50 -5.65 11.84
C ASP A 403 -26.32 -4.94 12.55
N VAL A 404 -26.47 -3.65 12.87
CA VAL A 404 -25.44 -2.91 13.63
C VAL A 404 -25.40 -3.42 15.08
N GLU A 405 -26.57 -3.63 15.69
CA GLU A 405 -26.72 -4.25 17.01
C GLU A 405 -26.28 -5.72 17.04
N PHE A 406 -26.22 -6.43 15.90
CA PHE A 406 -25.63 -7.77 15.85
C PHE A 406 -24.10 -7.73 15.89
N VAL A 407 -23.47 -6.87 15.09
CA VAL A 407 -22.00 -6.83 14.96
C VAL A 407 -21.31 -6.07 16.10
N TYR A 408 -21.97 -5.07 16.69
CA TYR A 408 -21.45 -4.23 17.75
C TYR A 408 -22.26 -4.35 19.05
N ARG A 409 -22.90 -5.50 19.27
CA ARG A 409 -23.88 -5.72 20.34
C ARG A 409 -23.41 -5.27 21.72
N ASP A 410 -22.21 -5.69 22.11
CA ASP A 410 -21.65 -5.41 23.43
C ASP A 410 -21.26 -3.93 23.61
N GLU A 411 -20.99 -3.22 22.50
CA GLU A 411 -20.62 -1.80 22.53
C GLU A 411 -21.87 -0.91 22.44
N LEU A 412 -22.81 -1.22 21.54
CA LEU A 412 -24.10 -0.55 21.46
C LEU A 412 -24.97 -0.78 22.71
N LYS A 413 -24.90 -1.95 23.34
CA LYS A 413 -25.56 -2.19 24.64
C LYS A 413 -25.01 -1.24 25.70
N ASN A 414 -23.69 -1.10 25.80
CA ASN A 414 -23.09 -0.15 26.74
C ASN A 414 -23.53 1.30 26.45
N ILE A 415 -23.53 1.74 25.18
CA ILE A 415 -24.06 3.06 24.80
C ILE A 415 -25.51 3.24 25.26
N LEU A 416 -26.37 2.25 25.02
CA LEU A 416 -27.79 2.30 25.35
C LEU A 416 -28.08 2.08 26.86
N GLU A 417 -27.07 1.74 27.66
CA GLU A 417 -27.12 1.66 29.13
C GLU A 417 -26.49 2.89 29.80
N GLU A 418 -25.51 3.56 29.16
CA GLU A 418 -24.91 4.83 29.62
C GLU A 418 -25.70 6.08 29.17
N ALA A 419 -26.43 6.02 28.06
CA ALA A 419 -27.27 7.11 27.54
C ALA A 419 -28.71 7.11 28.11
N ARG A 420 -28.90 6.64 29.35
CA ARG A 420 -30.20 6.53 30.05
C ARG A 420 -30.14 7.09 31.47
#